data_AF-A0A920EWK7-F1
#
_entry.id   AF-A0A920EWK7-F1
#
_cell.length_a   1.000
_cell.length_b   1.000
_cell.length_c   1.000
_cell.angle_alpha   90.00
_cell.angle_beta   90.00
_cell.angle_gamma   90.00
#
_symmetry.space_group_name_H-M   'P 1'
#
loop_
_entity.id
_entity.type
_entity.pdbx_description
1 polymer ?
#
loop_
_entity_poly.entity_id
_entity_poly.type
_entity_poly.pdbx_seq_one_letter_code
_entity_poly.pdbx_strand_id
1 'polypeptide(L)'
;MAKRKLTIFLFSVFLFFSNLSIANPNIDQWLESEKSYKDLINEGFEVKSYAISDIEVGNDLTIILFVTVLQKDNEVYECQEYQTIDKNVETLDMNLICKELVQPYERGIGT
;
A
#
# COMPACT_ATOMS: atom_id res chain seq x y z
N MET A 1 8.74 21.07 45.94
CA MET A 1 8.82 22.01 44.80
C MET A 1 9.70 21.50 43.65
N ALA A 2 10.89 20.96 43.92
CA ALA A 2 11.83 20.47 42.90
C ALA A 2 11.29 19.32 42.02
N LYS A 3 10.60 18.32 42.60
CA LYS A 3 10.02 17.20 41.83
C LYS A 3 9.01 17.66 40.76
N ARG A 4 8.10 18.58 41.11
CA ARG A 4 7.12 19.14 40.14
C ARG A 4 7.79 19.90 39.00
N LYS A 5 8.86 20.66 39.29
CA LYS A 5 9.65 21.36 38.27
C LYS A 5 10.39 20.38 37.35
N LEU A 6 10.93 19.29 37.91
CA LEU A 6 11.59 18.23 37.13
C LEU A 6 10.60 17.49 36.22
N THR A 7 9.40 17.16 36.71
CA THR A 7 8.35 16.54 35.89
C THR A 7 7.92 17.44 34.73
N ILE A 8 7.73 18.74 34.99
CA ILE A 8 7.37 19.71 33.94
C ILE A 8 8.50 19.85 32.92
N PHE A 9 9.76 19.87 33.37
CA PHE A 9 10.93 19.93 32.49
C PHE A 9 11.02 18.69 31.59
N LEU A 10 10.88 17.48 32.17
CA LEU A 10 10.89 16.23 31.40
C LEU A 10 9.75 16.17 30.39
N PHE A 11 8.55 16.66 30.75
CA PHE A 11 7.41 16.72 29.84
C PHE A 11 7.65 17.71 28.69
N SER A 12 8.24 18.87 28.98
CA SER A 12 8.60 19.86 27.95
C SER A 12 9.68 19.34 27.00
N VAL A 13 10.65 18.58 27.52
CA VAL A 13 11.67 17.91 26.71
C VAL A 13 11.01 16.89 25.79
N PHE A 14 10.15 16.03 26.32
CA PHE A 14 9.44 15.01 25.54
C PHE A 14 8.65 15.59 24.36
N LEU A 15 7.93 16.71 24.57
CA LEU A 15 7.19 17.41 23.51
C LEU A 15 8.09 18.07 22.45
N PHE A 16 9.33 18.41 22.79
CA PHE A 16 10.30 18.94 21.82
C PHE A 16 10.87 17.84 20.92
N PHE A 17 11.10 16.64 21.47
CA PHE A 17 11.67 15.51 20.72
C PHE A 17 10.64 14.77 19.85
N SER A 18 9.33 14.96 20.06
CA SER A 18 8.29 14.33 19.22
C SER A 18 8.27 14.82 17.76
N ASN A 19 8.88 15.97 17.45
CA ASN A 19 8.93 16.54 16.10
C ASN A 19 10.07 15.99 15.22
N LEU A 20 10.90 15.07 15.72
CA LEU A 20 12.03 14.51 14.96
C LEU A 20 11.66 13.31 14.07
N SER A 21 10.43 12.81 14.15
CA SER A 21 9.94 11.74 13.29
C SER A 21 9.38 12.31 11.99
N ILE A 22 10.27 12.71 11.07
CA ILE A 22 9.88 13.04 9.69
C ILE A 22 9.97 11.75 8.89
N ALA A 23 8.83 11.14 8.59
CA ALA A 23 8.79 10.05 7.61
C ALA A 23 9.25 10.60 6.26
N ASN A 24 10.16 9.91 5.57
CA ASN A 24 10.55 10.31 4.23
C ASN A 24 9.31 10.16 3.33
N PRO A 25 8.77 11.26 2.79
CA PRO A 25 7.57 11.19 1.99
C PRO A 25 7.81 10.36 0.73
N ASN A 26 9.04 10.24 0.24
CA ASN A 26 9.34 9.59 -1.04
C ASN A 26 9.48 8.07 -0.95
N ILE A 27 9.37 7.47 0.25
CA ILE A 27 9.37 6.00 0.38
C ILE A 27 8.06 5.49 -0.20
N ASP A 28 8.15 4.80 -1.34
CA ASP A 28 7.06 4.05 -1.98
C ASP A 28 5.82 4.90 -2.33
N GLN A 29 5.99 5.80 -3.30
CA GLN A 29 4.98 6.76 -3.74
C GLN A 29 3.97 6.16 -4.73
N TRP A 30 2.98 5.42 -4.22
CA TRP A 30 1.83 4.96 -4.98
C TRP A 30 0.62 5.87 -4.73
N LEU A 31 0.04 6.41 -5.80
CA LEU A 31 -1.20 7.18 -5.75
C LEU A 31 -2.35 6.39 -6.37
N GLU A 32 -3.52 6.38 -5.73
CA GLU A 32 -4.72 5.78 -6.31
C GLU A 32 -5.04 6.44 -7.65
N SER A 33 -5.32 5.60 -8.65
CA SER A 33 -5.67 6.04 -9.99
C SER A 33 -7.17 5.87 -10.23
N GLU A 34 -7.74 6.82 -10.96
CA GLU A 34 -9.11 6.71 -11.49
C GLU A 34 -9.20 5.73 -12.67
N LYS A 35 -8.06 5.27 -13.24
CA LYS A 35 -8.04 4.31 -14.35
C LYS A 35 -8.32 2.91 -13.83
N SER A 36 -9.25 2.21 -14.50
CA SER A 36 -9.44 0.78 -14.25
C SER A 36 -8.34 -0.04 -14.91
N TYR A 37 -8.16 -1.29 -14.46
CA TYR A 37 -7.29 -2.26 -15.12
C TYR A 37 -7.60 -2.39 -16.63
N LYS A 38 -8.88 -2.38 -17.00
CA LYS A 38 -9.31 -2.45 -18.39
C LYS A 38 -8.88 -1.22 -19.19
N ASP A 39 -8.94 -0.03 -18.61
CA ASP A 39 -8.49 1.21 -19.26
C ASP A 39 -6.99 1.14 -19.54
N LEU A 40 -6.19 0.70 -18.56
CA LEU A 40 -4.75 0.51 -18.72
C LEU A 40 -4.42 -0.47 -19.87
N ILE A 41 -5.11 -1.61 -19.95
CA ILE A 41 -4.92 -2.56 -21.06
C ILE A 41 -5.29 -1.93 -22.41
N ASN A 42 -6.42 -1.20 -22.47
CA ASN A 42 -6.85 -0.53 -23.71
C ASN A 42 -5.88 0.59 -24.15
N GLU A 43 -5.24 1.26 -23.19
CA GLU A 43 -4.21 2.26 -23.43
C GLU A 43 -2.86 1.64 -23.86
N GLY A 44 -2.75 0.31 -23.85
CA GLY A 44 -1.57 -0.44 -24.30
C GLY A 44 -0.55 -0.69 -23.21
N PHE A 45 -0.93 -0.63 -21.92
CA PHE A 45 -0.07 -1.13 -20.85
C PHE A 45 0.03 -2.65 -20.89
N GLU A 46 1.22 -3.15 -20.62
CA GLU A 46 1.50 -4.58 -20.59
C GLU A 46 1.74 -5.05 -19.15
N VAL A 47 1.21 -6.22 -18.81
CA VAL A 47 1.51 -6.87 -17.53
C VAL A 47 2.97 -7.31 -17.53
N LYS A 48 3.78 -6.78 -16.60
CA LYS A 48 5.20 -7.11 -16.46
C LYS A 48 5.45 -8.14 -15.36
N SER A 49 4.62 -8.14 -14.33
CA SER A 49 4.67 -9.14 -13.26
C SER A 49 3.32 -9.30 -12.59
N TYR A 50 3.13 -10.44 -11.94
CA TYR A 50 1.99 -10.70 -11.10
C TYR A 50 2.42 -11.50 -9.87
N ALA A 51 1.67 -11.35 -8.79
CA ALA A 51 1.78 -12.16 -7.59
C ALA A 51 0.37 -12.52 -7.12
N ILE A 52 0.23 -13.72 -6.57
CA ILE A 52 -1.02 -14.20 -5.99
C ILE A 52 -0.69 -14.64 -4.58
N SER A 53 -1.53 -14.28 -3.63
CA SER A 53 -1.39 -14.68 -2.24
C SER A 53 -2.77 -14.99 -1.67
N ASP A 54 -2.84 -16.00 -0.83
CA ASP A 54 -4.03 -16.38 -0.10
C ASP A 54 -3.84 -16.17 1.40
N ILE A 55 -4.92 -15.76 2.07
CA ILE A 55 -4.97 -15.54 3.51
C ILE A 55 -6.23 -16.23 4.03
N GLU A 56 -6.05 -17.28 4.82
CA GLU A 56 -7.14 -17.90 5.55
C GLU A 56 -7.57 -16.99 6.71
N VAL A 57 -8.83 -16.54 6.72
CA VAL A 57 -9.34 -15.56 7.69
C VAL A 57 -10.22 -16.20 8.78
N GLY A 58 -10.44 -17.51 8.70
CA GLY A 58 -11.32 -18.28 9.58
C GLY A 58 -12.76 -18.39 9.06
N ASN A 59 -13.59 -19.20 9.71
CA ASN A 59 -14.99 -19.47 9.31
C ASN A 59 -15.15 -19.93 7.85
N ASP A 60 -14.24 -20.79 7.36
CA ASP A 60 -14.25 -21.27 5.98
C ASP A 60 -14.10 -20.15 4.92
N LEU A 61 -13.57 -18.98 5.30
CA LEU A 61 -13.30 -17.86 4.39
C LEU A 61 -11.82 -17.75 4.06
N THR A 62 -11.53 -17.51 2.78
CA THR A 62 -10.19 -17.22 2.28
C THR A 62 -10.22 -15.90 1.53
N ILE A 63 -9.24 -15.03 1.78
CA ILE A 63 -8.98 -13.85 0.95
C ILE A 63 -7.90 -14.20 -0.06
N ILE A 64 -8.18 -13.99 -1.34
CA ILE A 64 -7.18 -14.07 -2.40
C ILE A 64 -6.81 -12.65 -2.82
N LEU A 65 -5.52 -12.34 -2.76
CA LEU A 65 -4.93 -11.11 -3.23
C LEU A 65 -4.19 -11.37 -4.54
N PHE A 66 -4.61 -10.71 -5.62
CA PHE A 66 -3.86 -10.65 -6.86
C PHE A 66 -3.22 -9.27 -6.97
N VAL A 67 -1.91 -9.22 -7.17
CA VAL A 67 -1.18 -7.99 -7.47
C VAL A 67 -0.63 -8.10 -8.88
N THR A 68 -0.90 -7.12 -9.72
CA THR A 68 -0.38 -7.05 -11.08
C THR A 68 0.33 -5.74 -11.30
N VAL A 69 1.53 -5.78 -11.88
CA VAL A 69 2.27 -4.58 -12.27
C VAL A 69 2.16 -4.44 -13.78
N LEU A 70 1.62 -3.30 -14.21
CA LEU A 70 1.47 -2.93 -15.61
C LEU A 70 2.46 -1.81 -15.93
N GLN A 71 3.09 -1.88 -17.10
CA GLN A 71 4.03 -0.86 -17.55
C GLN A 71 3.83 -0.53 -19.02
N LYS A 72 3.91 0.77 -19.31
CA LYS A 72 4.04 1.32 -20.66
C LYS A 72 5.08 2.43 -20.60
N ASP A 73 6.09 2.34 -21.45
CA ASP A 73 7.24 3.25 -21.44
C ASP A 73 7.83 3.38 -20.02
N ASN A 74 7.74 4.57 -19.40
CA ASN A 74 8.23 4.84 -18.05
C ASN A 74 7.11 4.93 -16.99
N GLU A 75 5.85 4.75 -17.39
CA GLU A 75 4.69 4.76 -16.48
C GLU A 75 4.46 3.35 -15.93
N VAL A 76 4.29 3.26 -14.61
CA VAL A 76 4.10 2.00 -13.90
C VAL A 76 2.85 2.10 -13.05
N TYR A 77 1.98 1.10 -13.19
CA TYR A 77 0.79 0.93 -12.37
C TYR A 77 0.84 -0.40 -11.63
N GLU A 78 0.35 -0.41 -10.41
CA GLU A 78 0.08 -1.63 -9.65
C GLU A 78 -1.43 -1.74 -9.43
N CYS A 79 -2.03 -2.83 -9.90
CA CYS A 79 -3.43 -3.14 -9.65
C CYS A 79 -3.54 -4.29 -8.65
N GLN A 80 -4.28 -4.04 -7.56
CA GLN A 80 -4.51 -4.95 -6.45
C GLN A 80 -5.97 -5.40 -6.47
N GLU A 81 -6.18 -6.70 -6.64
CA GLU A 81 -7.49 -7.35 -6.58
C GLU A 81 -7.62 -8.14 -5.28
N TYR A 82 -8.65 -7.87 -4.50
CA TYR A 82 -8.97 -8.56 -3.27
C TYR A 82 -10.28 -9.33 -3.48
N GLN A 83 -10.24 -10.64 -3.37
CA GLN A 83 -11.42 -11.50 -3.44
C GLN A 83 -11.62 -12.19 -2.11
N THR A 84 -12.82 -12.14 -1.54
CA THR A 84 -13.21 -13.01 -0.41
C THR A 84 -14.00 -14.19 -0.97
N ILE A 85 -13.54 -15.40 -0.71
CA ILE A 85 -14.18 -16.63 -1.16
C ILE A 85 -14.59 -17.51 0.03
N ASP A 86 -15.62 -18.33 -0.17
CA ASP A 86 -16.00 -19.39 0.77
C ASP A 86 -15.32 -20.74 0.44
N LYS A 87 -15.57 -21.77 1.25
CA LYS A 87 -15.07 -23.15 1.01
C LYS A 87 -15.53 -23.80 -0.30
N ASN A 88 -16.60 -23.29 -0.89
CA ASN A 88 -17.10 -23.78 -2.18
C ASN A 88 -16.45 -23.01 -3.35
N VAL A 89 -15.50 -22.12 -3.06
CA VAL A 89 -14.83 -21.24 -4.03
C VAL A 89 -15.83 -20.26 -4.67
N GLU A 90 -16.87 -19.89 -3.93
CA GLU A 90 -17.80 -18.84 -4.33
C GLU A 90 -17.26 -17.47 -3.89
N THR A 91 -17.12 -16.53 -4.83
CA THR A 91 -16.73 -15.16 -4.53
C THR A 91 -17.86 -14.43 -3.82
N LEU A 92 -17.63 -14.07 -2.56
CA LEU A 92 -18.57 -13.32 -1.74
C LEU A 92 -18.42 -11.81 -1.93
N ASP A 93 -17.18 -11.35 -2.11
CA ASP A 93 -16.85 -9.95 -2.31
C ASP A 93 -15.59 -9.83 -3.18
N MET A 94 -15.51 -8.75 -3.95
CA MET A 94 -14.36 -8.45 -4.80
C MET A 94 -14.16 -6.95 -4.93
N ASN A 95 -12.92 -6.51 -4.75
CA ASN A 95 -12.50 -5.13 -4.99
C ASN A 95 -11.22 -5.11 -5.83
N LEU A 96 -11.11 -4.16 -6.76
CA LEU A 96 -9.95 -3.96 -7.62
C LEU A 96 -9.59 -2.47 -7.64
N ILE A 97 -8.35 -2.17 -7.25
CA ILE A 97 -7.83 -0.80 -7.20
C ILE A 97 -6.51 -0.76 -7.97
N CYS A 98 -6.34 0.24 -8.83
CA CYS A 98 -5.08 0.50 -9.51
C CYS A 98 -4.41 1.75 -8.94
N LYS A 99 -3.10 1.70 -8.78
CA LYS A 99 -2.27 2.78 -8.25
C LYS A 99 -1.14 3.09 -9.22
N GLU A 100 -0.82 4.37 -9.37
CA GLU A 100 0.29 4.85 -10.18
C GLU A 100 1.52 5.06 -9.32
N LEU A 101 2.69 4.63 -9.81
CA LEU A 101 3.97 4.96 -9.21
C LEU A 101 4.38 6.38 -9.63
N VAL A 102 4.39 7.32 -8.68
CA VAL A 102 4.69 8.73 -8.97
C VAL A 102 6.07 9.15 -8.48
N GLN A 103 6.68 10.09 -9.20
CA GLN A 103 7.97 10.68 -8.84
C GLN A 103 7.79 11.89 -7.90
N PRO A 104 8.74 12.15 -6.98
CA PRO A 104 9.95 11.37 -6.72
C PRO A 104 9.66 10.14 -5.83
N TYR A 105 10.24 8.99 -6.15
CA TYR A 105 10.24 7.83 -5.25
C TYR A 105 11.67 7.36 -4.94
N GLU A 106 11.88 6.87 -3.72
CA GLU A 106 13.03 6.07 -3.34
C GLU A 106 12.63 4.60 -3.37
N ARG A 107 13.43 3.77 -4.06
CA ARG A 107 13.29 2.31 -3.96
C ARG A 107 13.57 1.91 -2.51
N GLY A 108 12.77 1.01 -1.97
CA GLY A 108 12.81 0.60 -0.57
C GLY A 108 14.17 0.08 -0.10
N ILE A 109 14.34 -0.02 1.22
CA ILE A 109 15.59 -0.43 1.87
C ILE A 109 15.96 -1.85 1.41
N GLY A 110 17.09 -1.98 0.70
CA GLY A 110 17.69 -3.28 0.35
C GLY A 110 17.79 -3.61 -1.15
N THR A 111 17.52 -2.67 -2.06
CA THR A 111 17.76 -2.82 -3.51
C THR A 111 19.05 -2.15 -3.95
#